data_AF-A0A9W8K4V4-F1
#
_entry.id   AF-A0A9W8K4V4-F1
#
_cell.length_a   1.000
_cell.length_b   1.000
_cell.length_c   1.000
_cell.angle_alpha   90.00
_cell.angle_beta   90.00
_cell.angle_gamma   90.00
#
_symmetry.space_group_name_H-M   'P 1'
#
loop_
_entity.id
_entity.type
_entity.pdbx_description
1 polymer ?
#
loop_
_entity_poly.entity_id
_entity_poly.type
_entity_poly.pdbx_seq_one_letter_code
_entity_poly.pdbx_strand_id
1 'polypeptide(L)'
;MDDSDSDMYVDDSNVGELKVNSNDHTAQPAMVPKTSAHDVYETLMANPDAPCTNRSLATVIELITELKSLRQPVVTSAMLDHEATSSEPLREIKSPRETKTRRTQFSVNRRDKATLQLQRDVHEFLTELLHHLPPSVPDPQVVANFNKGIPGIKGPEIGNLMLDLAGRGLVTRWNKAASALFSEAFVAEDVYECTNQKSICAAFDTYLDTLQKKYRKAQKESNLSPAEALEIKDRMKRRARDGRTIGLRHRRCSKALLPYCEIPEVNTLHKKLSHIPPSAFSDDELEVVDGEIHYVIIKPEWRDEHVDNLNEVLDGLDTSRRFQEDGTPKAGAFPHPRIPSTTRVYSGPPPPGLPSNWYKPSLLQGMTETAKKLLDMQPPLDCSFPPEILQIAARFRGVKSRDDKPLGREVPEVLAYTIPGVSL
;
A
#
# COMPACT_ATOMS: atom_id res chain seq x y z
N MET A 1 -43.17 -34.10 -30.41
CA MET A 1 -42.10 -34.16 -29.38
C MET A 1 -41.48 -32.77 -29.37
N ASP A 2 -42.27 -31.71 -29.15
CA ASP A 2 -43.07 -31.45 -27.93
C ASP A 2 -42.22 -31.72 -26.70
N ASP A 3 -41.65 -30.66 -26.14
CA ASP A 3 -42.26 -30.10 -24.94
C ASP A 3 -41.84 -28.64 -24.75
N SER A 4 -42.89 -27.86 -24.55
CA SER A 4 -42.98 -26.45 -24.24
C SER A 4 -42.75 -26.24 -22.75
N ASP A 5 -42.06 -25.17 -22.36
CA ASP A 5 -42.18 -24.55 -21.04
C ASP A 5 -41.35 -23.25 -21.03
N SER A 6 -41.75 -22.14 -20.44
CA SER A 6 -43.04 -21.56 -20.08
C SER A 6 -42.65 -20.13 -19.65
N ASP A 7 -43.21 -19.12 -20.34
CA ASP A 7 -43.01 -17.71 -20.03
C ASP A 7 -43.64 -17.36 -18.67
N MET A 8 -42.86 -16.83 -17.73
CA MET A 8 -43.38 -16.13 -16.55
C MET A 8 -43.27 -14.62 -16.74
N TYR A 9 -44.40 -14.03 -17.11
CA TYR A 9 -44.72 -12.63 -16.91
C TYR A 9 -44.92 -12.37 -15.40
N VAL A 10 -44.27 -11.34 -14.86
CA VAL A 10 -44.66 -10.74 -13.58
C VAL A 10 -44.98 -9.27 -13.85
N ASP A 11 -46.28 -8.98 -13.80
CA ASP A 11 -46.88 -7.66 -13.75
C ASP A 11 -47.10 -7.33 -12.27
N ASP A 12 -46.48 -6.26 -11.78
CA ASP A 12 -46.79 -5.68 -10.47
C ASP A 12 -46.93 -4.17 -10.61
N SER A 13 -48.06 -3.81 -11.21
CA SER A 13 -48.70 -2.51 -11.09
C SER A 13 -49.39 -2.42 -9.72
N ASN A 14 -48.79 -1.76 -8.73
CA ASN A 14 -49.56 -1.36 -7.52
C ASN A 14 -49.11 -0.02 -6.94
N VAL A 15 -49.76 1.03 -7.44
CA VAL A 15 -49.69 2.41 -6.94
C VAL A 15 -50.70 2.54 -5.80
N GLY A 16 -50.21 2.45 -4.55
CA GLY A 16 -50.99 2.73 -3.35
C GLY A 16 -50.87 4.19 -2.94
N GLU A 17 -51.92 4.99 -3.20
CA GLU A 17 -52.14 6.30 -2.60
C GLU A 17 -52.34 6.17 -1.07
N LEU A 18 -51.50 6.83 -0.28
CA LEU A 18 -51.73 7.04 1.16
C LEU A 18 -52.11 8.50 1.41
N LYS A 19 -53.41 8.72 1.65
CA LYS A 19 -53.97 9.97 2.17
C LYS A 19 -53.91 10.00 3.70
N VAL A 20 -53.28 11.07 4.19
CA VAL A 20 -53.64 11.95 5.33
C VAL A 20 -53.82 11.30 6.71
N ASN A 21 -53.01 11.75 7.68
CA ASN A 21 -53.54 12.30 8.93
C ASN A 21 -52.48 13.13 9.69
N SER A 22 -52.64 14.45 9.59
CA SER A 22 -52.05 15.45 10.46
C SER A 22 -52.87 15.53 11.75
N ASN A 23 -52.34 15.03 12.86
CA ASN A 23 -52.84 15.35 14.20
C ASN A 23 -51.66 15.86 15.04
N ASP A 24 -51.65 17.19 15.21
CA ASP A 24 -50.84 17.92 16.19
C ASP A 24 -51.34 17.61 17.61
N HIS A 25 -50.51 16.93 18.39
CA HIS A 25 -50.59 16.96 19.85
C HIS A 25 -49.20 17.22 20.42
N THR A 26 -48.98 18.47 20.82
CA THR A 26 -47.83 18.97 21.55
C THR A 26 -47.83 18.39 22.96
N ALA A 27 -47.28 17.19 23.14
CA ALA A 27 -46.93 16.66 24.46
C ALA A 27 -45.57 17.24 24.90
N GLN A 28 -45.53 17.90 26.05
CA GLN A 28 -44.28 18.34 26.65
C GLN A 28 -43.39 17.12 26.97
N PRO A 29 -42.10 17.12 26.59
CA PRO A 29 -41.21 16.01 26.88
C PRO A 29 -40.98 15.90 28.39
N ALA A 30 -41.35 14.77 28.97
CA ALA A 30 -40.99 14.42 30.34
C ALA A 30 -39.46 14.49 30.50
N MET A 31 -38.99 15.21 31.53
CA MET A 31 -37.57 15.28 31.86
C MET A 31 -37.04 13.88 32.19
N VAL A 32 -36.32 13.28 31.25
CA VAL A 32 -35.55 12.07 31.49
C VAL A 32 -34.40 12.44 32.44
N PRO A 33 -34.26 11.77 33.60
CA PRO A 33 -33.14 12.02 34.50
C PRO A 33 -31.83 11.75 33.74
N LYS A 34 -30.91 12.73 33.79
CA LYS A 34 -29.58 12.59 33.18
C LYS A 34 -28.81 11.52 33.96
N THR A 35 -28.75 10.31 33.42
CA THR A 35 -27.92 9.24 33.94
C THR A 35 -26.45 9.67 33.84
N SER A 36 -25.70 9.61 34.94
CA SER A 36 -24.28 9.96 34.94
C SER A 36 -23.51 9.02 34.04
N ALA A 37 -22.49 9.52 33.35
CA ALA A 37 -21.61 8.71 32.52
C ALA A 37 -20.90 7.61 33.33
N HIS A 38 -20.67 7.85 34.62
CA HIS A 38 -20.17 6.86 35.57
C HIS A 38 -21.16 5.71 35.81
N ASP A 39 -22.47 6.01 35.91
CA ASP A 39 -23.50 4.99 36.15
C ASP A 39 -23.68 4.09 34.92
N VAL A 40 -23.53 4.66 33.72
CA VAL A 40 -23.54 3.90 32.46
C VAL A 40 -22.34 2.95 32.40
N TYR A 41 -21.16 3.41 32.83
CA TYR A 41 -19.96 2.57 32.90
C TYR A 41 -20.10 1.42 33.90
N GLU A 42 -20.55 1.70 35.13
CA GLU A 42 -20.79 0.68 36.16
C GLU A 42 -21.84 -0.35 35.72
N THR A 43 -22.91 0.10 35.04
CA THR A 43 -23.96 -0.79 34.53
C THR A 43 -23.45 -1.74 33.44
N LEU A 44 -22.56 -1.26 32.56
CA LEU A 44 -21.92 -2.08 31.51
C LEU A 44 -20.89 -3.06 32.10
N MET A 45 -20.15 -2.64 33.13
CA MET A 45 -19.22 -3.52 33.85
C MET A 45 -19.94 -4.64 34.61
N ALA A 46 -21.13 -4.33 35.17
CA ALA A 46 -21.95 -5.31 35.88
C ALA A 46 -22.69 -6.30 34.94
N ASN A 47 -22.89 -5.94 33.67
CA ASN A 47 -23.63 -6.75 32.69
C ASN A 47 -22.90 -6.79 31.33
N PRO A 48 -21.82 -7.59 31.22
CA PRO A 48 -20.98 -7.61 30.01
C PRO A 48 -21.70 -8.09 28.74
N ASP A 49 -22.81 -8.83 28.90
CA ASP A 49 -23.62 -9.36 27.79
C ASP A 49 -24.78 -8.42 27.39
N ALA A 50 -24.93 -7.26 28.03
CA ALA A 50 -26.00 -6.33 27.69
C ALA A 50 -25.78 -5.70 26.30
N PRO A 51 -26.81 -5.61 25.45
CA PRO A 51 -26.69 -4.99 24.13
C PRO A 51 -26.31 -3.51 24.27
N CYS A 52 -25.10 -3.17 23.85
CA CYS A 52 -24.58 -1.82 23.94
C CYS A 52 -25.22 -0.94 22.86
N THR A 53 -25.96 0.10 23.25
CA THR A 53 -26.47 1.09 22.31
C THR A 53 -25.37 2.04 21.84
N ASN A 54 -25.51 2.64 20.65
CA ASN A 54 -24.59 3.67 20.16
C ASN A 54 -24.43 4.86 21.14
N ARG A 55 -25.46 5.14 21.94
CA ARG A 55 -25.45 6.20 22.96
C ARG A 55 -24.53 5.85 24.13
N SER A 56 -24.58 4.61 24.63
CA SER A 56 -23.69 4.13 25.69
C SER A 56 -22.22 4.10 25.25
N LEU A 57 -21.94 3.76 23.98
CA LEU A 57 -20.58 3.84 23.43
C LEU A 57 -20.05 5.28 23.37
N ALA A 58 -20.86 6.22 22.90
CA ALA A 58 -20.47 7.64 22.82
C ALA A 58 -20.11 8.19 24.20
N THR A 59 -20.90 7.88 25.24
CA THR A 59 -20.66 8.31 26.62
C THR A 59 -19.35 7.73 27.20
N VAL A 60 -19.04 6.46 26.90
CA VAL A 60 -17.77 5.84 27.34
C VAL A 60 -16.56 6.47 26.62
N ILE A 61 -16.71 6.80 25.33
CA ILE A 61 -15.64 7.47 24.54
C ILE A 61 -15.35 8.86 25.09
N GLU A 62 -16.38 9.65 25.43
CA GLU A 62 -16.21 10.96 26.06
C GLU A 62 -15.42 10.85 27.38
N LEU A 63 -15.78 9.87 28.22
CA LEU A 63 -15.14 9.65 29.53
C LEU A 63 -13.66 9.23 29.40
N ILE A 64 -13.32 8.39 28.42
CA ILE A 64 -11.92 8.03 28.10
C ILE A 64 -11.14 9.26 27.61
N THR A 65 -11.78 10.15 26.85
CA THR A 65 -11.14 11.35 26.31
C THR A 65 -10.85 12.37 27.42
N GLU A 66 -11.78 12.53 28.34
CA GLU A 66 -11.64 13.39 29.53
C GLU A 66 -10.54 12.87 30.48
N LEU A 67 -10.46 11.55 30.70
CA LEU A 67 -9.38 10.93 31.49
C LEU A 67 -7.99 11.09 30.84
N LYS A 68 -7.92 11.10 29.51
CA LYS A 68 -6.66 11.36 28.79
C LYS A 68 -6.23 12.83 28.87
N SER A 69 -7.20 13.74 28.85
CA SER A 69 -6.96 15.18 29.08
C SER A 69 -6.36 15.43 30.47
N LEU A 70 -6.87 14.74 31.50
CA LEU A 70 -6.37 14.85 32.89
C LEU A 70 -4.98 14.23 33.11
N ARG A 71 -4.51 13.35 32.22
CA ARG A 71 -3.22 12.64 32.35
C ARG A 71 -2.06 13.29 31.59
N GLN A 72 -2.25 14.43 30.93
CA GLN A 72 -1.10 15.10 30.33
C GLN A 72 -0.21 15.73 31.42
N PRO A 73 1.05 15.32 31.57
CA PRO A 73 1.97 15.99 32.48
C PRO A 73 2.21 17.42 31.98
N VAL A 74 2.08 18.39 32.87
CA VAL A 74 2.52 19.77 32.64
C VAL A 74 4.03 19.72 32.44
N VAL A 75 4.47 19.77 31.19
CA VAL A 75 5.88 19.93 30.85
C VAL A 75 6.23 21.38 31.14
N THR A 76 6.78 21.64 32.33
CA THR A 76 7.43 22.89 32.66
C THR A 76 8.69 23.04 31.82
N SER A 77 8.67 24.04 30.94
CA SER A 77 9.78 24.51 30.13
C SER A 77 10.89 25.06 31.04
N ALA A 78 11.88 24.24 31.37
CA ALA A 78 13.14 24.69 31.97
C ALA A 78 14.17 24.88 30.84
N MET A 79 14.51 26.15 30.60
CA MET A 79 15.65 26.56 29.80
C MET A 79 16.94 26.08 30.45
N LEU A 80 17.82 25.48 29.65
CA LEU A 80 19.23 25.33 29.99
C LEU A 80 20.07 25.82 28.82
N ASP A 81 20.76 26.93 29.09
CA ASP A 81 21.87 27.46 28.31
C ASP A 81 23.01 26.43 28.31
N HIS A 82 23.46 26.03 27.13
CA HIS A 82 24.73 25.35 26.95
C HIS A 82 25.62 26.17 26.03
N GLU A 83 26.67 26.71 26.64
CA GLU A 83 27.80 27.38 26.00
C GLU A 83 28.43 26.50 24.93
N ALA A 84 28.59 27.09 23.75
CA ALA A 84 29.26 26.48 22.61
C ALA A 84 30.77 26.58 22.77
N THR A 85 31.43 25.46 23.02
CA THR A 85 32.87 25.30 22.76
C THR A 85 33.09 23.99 22.01
N SER A 86 33.22 24.06 20.68
CA SER A 86 33.72 22.94 19.89
C SER A 86 34.41 23.46 18.63
N SER A 87 35.73 23.39 18.66
CA SER A 87 36.61 23.49 17.50
C SER A 87 36.53 22.17 16.70
N GLU A 88 35.71 22.15 15.65
CA GLU A 88 35.74 21.05 14.67
C GLU A 88 36.97 21.19 13.75
N PRO A 89 37.79 20.13 13.58
CA PRO A 89 38.84 20.11 12.58
C PRO A 89 38.26 19.97 11.17
N LEU A 90 38.76 20.80 10.25
CA LEU A 90 38.45 20.82 8.82
C LEU A 90 38.51 19.41 8.22
N ARG A 91 37.35 18.88 7.81
CA ARG A 91 37.26 17.63 7.06
C ARG A 91 37.82 17.83 5.65
N GLU A 92 38.86 17.07 5.32
CA GLU A 92 39.38 16.92 3.97
C GLU A 92 38.26 16.64 2.97
N ILE A 93 38.20 17.51 1.95
CA ILE A 93 37.31 17.39 0.80
C ILE A 93 37.76 16.17 0.00
N LYS A 94 37.03 15.05 0.14
CA LYS A 94 37.26 13.84 -0.65
C LYS A 94 37.01 14.14 -2.13
N SER A 95 38.01 13.80 -2.94
CA SER A 95 38.03 13.89 -4.41
C SER A 95 36.70 13.47 -5.07
N PRO A 96 36.25 14.17 -6.13
CA PRO A 96 35.00 13.87 -6.82
C PRO A 96 34.97 12.43 -7.29
N ARG A 97 34.05 11.63 -6.74
CA ARG A 97 33.78 10.26 -7.17
C ARG A 97 33.42 10.28 -8.65
N GLU A 98 34.21 9.57 -9.45
CA GLU A 98 33.91 9.27 -10.84
C GLU A 98 32.44 8.86 -11.00
N THR A 99 31.72 9.62 -11.80
CA THR A 99 30.32 9.39 -12.12
C THR A 99 30.22 8.10 -12.92
N LYS A 100 29.89 7.00 -12.22
CA LYS A 100 29.60 5.70 -12.85
C LYS A 100 28.63 5.93 -14.01
N THR A 101 29.09 5.60 -15.21
CA THR A 101 28.30 5.69 -16.44
C THR A 101 26.98 4.96 -16.24
N ARG A 102 25.90 5.69 -16.52
CA ARG A 102 24.52 5.26 -16.33
C ARG A 102 24.31 4.01 -17.22
N ARG A 103 24.17 2.82 -16.62
CA ARG A 103 23.85 1.57 -17.36
C ARG A 103 22.58 1.82 -18.16
N THR A 104 22.71 1.94 -19.48
CA THR A 104 21.60 2.23 -20.42
C THR A 104 20.74 1.00 -20.71
N GLN A 105 21.16 -0.19 -20.28
CA GLN A 105 20.40 -1.43 -20.45
C GLN A 105 20.31 -2.16 -19.11
N PHE A 106 19.11 -2.20 -18.56
CA PHE A 106 18.78 -3.09 -17.45
C PHE A 106 18.52 -4.49 -18.02
N SER A 107 19.58 -5.29 -18.19
CA SER A 107 19.39 -6.73 -18.36
C SER A 107 18.89 -7.28 -17.03
N VAL A 108 17.61 -7.63 -16.96
CA VAL A 108 17.08 -8.37 -15.81
C VAL A 108 17.73 -9.75 -15.87
N ASN A 109 18.77 -9.96 -15.07
CA ASN A 109 19.38 -11.26 -14.90
C ASN A 109 18.38 -12.18 -14.20
N ARG A 110 17.50 -12.81 -14.98
CA ARG A 110 16.63 -13.88 -14.50
C ARG A 110 17.54 -15.00 -14.04
N ARG A 111 17.30 -15.52 -12.82
CA ARG A 111 17.98 -16.72 -12.35
C ARG A 111 17.62 -17.86 -13.29
N ASP A 112 18.60 -18.70 -13.59
CA ASP A 112 18.37 -19.90 -14.39
C ASP A 112 17.39 -20.85 -13.67
N LYS A 113 16.60 -21.60 -14.44
CA LYS A 113 15.57 -22.52 -13.93
C LYS A 113 16.19 -23.55 -12.98
N ALA A 114 17.38 -24.07 -13.30
CA ALA A 114 18.10 -25.02 -12.44
C ALA A 114 18.50 -24.40 -11.09
N THR A 115 18.88 -23.12 -11.08
CA THR A 115 19.19 -22.41 -9.82
C THR A 115 17.94 -22.23 -8.94
N LEU A 116 16.79 -21.92 -9.55
CA LEU A 116 15.53 -21.80 -8.83
C LEU A 116 15.05 -23.15 -8.28
N GLN A 117 15.22 -24.23 -9.05
CA GLN A 117 14.90 -25.58 -8.60
C GLN A 117 15.77 -25.98 -7.41
N LEU A 118 17.10 -25.81 -7.50
CA LEU A 118 18.02 -26.07 -6.39
C LEU A 118 17.63 -25.29 -5.11
N GLN A 119 17.25 -24.02 -5.25
CA GLN A 119 16.80 -23.22 -4.09
C GLN A 119 15.53 -23.77 -3.44
N ARG A 120 14.62 -24.33 -4.24
CA ARG A 120 13.41 -24.98 -3.75
C ARG A 120 13.75 -26.30 -3.04
N ASP A 121 14.57 -27.13 -3.64
CA ASP A 121 14.99 -28.43 -3.10
C ASP A 121 15.71 -28.25 -1.75
N VAL A 122 16.66 -27.32 -1.68
CA VAL A 122 17.36 -26.97 -0.44
C VAL A 122 16.41 -26.45 0.64
N HIS A 123 15.39 -25.67 0.25
CA HIS A 123 14.40 -25.17 1.18
C HIS A 123 13.53 -26.31 1.75
N GLU A 124 13.09 -27.22 0.89
CA GLU A 124 12.28 -28.39 1.25
C GLU A 124 13.04 -29.29 2.22
N PHE A 125 14.25 -29.75 1.84
CA PHE A 125 15.08 -30.59 2.69
C PHE A 125 15.45 -29.93 4.02
N LEU A 126 15.78 -28.63 4.03
CA LEU A 126 16.07 -27.94 5.28
C LEU A 126 14.83 -27.84 6.18
N THR A 127 13.64 -27.71 5.60
CA THR A 127 12.39 -27.66 6.37
C THR A 127 12.10 -29.01 7.02
N GLU A 128 12.36 -30.11 6.32
CA GLU A 128 12.25 -31.47 6.86
C GLU A 128 13.20 -31.69 8.04
N LEU A 129 14.48 -31.30 7.89
CA LEU A 129 15.50 -31.44 8.94
C LEU A 129 15.23 -30.59 10.18
N LEU A 130 14.61 -29.42 10.03
CA LEU A 130 14.35 -28.54 11.16
C LEU A 130 13.15 -28.99 12.00
N HIS A 131 12.33 -29.94 11.51
CA HIS A 131 11.14 -30.57 12.10
C HIS A 131 10.02 -29.63 12.62
N HIS A 132 10.35 -28.43 13.14
CA HIS A 132 9.45 -27.42 13.67
C HIS A 132 9.95 -26.01 13.33
N LEU A 133 9.02 -25.15 12.90
CA LEU A 133 9.22 -23.69 12.85
C LEU A 133 8.52 -23.09 14.09
N PRO A 134 9.19 -22.26 14.91
CA PRO A 134 10.50 -21.66 14.69
C PRO A 134 11.68 -22.63 14.91
N PRO A 135 12.78 -22.49 14.13
CA PRO A 135 13.94 -23.37 14.26
C PRO A 135 14.63 -23.18 15.61
N SER A 136 15.11 -24.28 16.18
CA SER A 136 15.88 -24.26 17.42
C SER A 136 17.21 -23.52 17.21
N VAL A 137 17.53 -22.59 18.11
CA VAL A 137 18.75 -21.76 18.06
C VAL A 137 19.72 -22.26 19.13
N PRO A 138 21.00 -22.49 18.78
CA PRO A 138 21.99 -22.95 19.74
C PRO A 138 22.25 -21.89 20.81
N ASP A 139 22.62 -22.33 22.02
CA ASP A 139 23.04 -21.43 23.09
C ASP A 139 24.20 -20.53 22.61
N PRO A 140 24.09 -19.19 22.74
CA PRO A 140 25.16 -18.26 22.38
C PRO A 140 26.53 -18.60 22.98
N GLN A 141 26.58 -19.18 24.19
CA GLN A 141 27.84 -19.58 24.81
C GLN A 141 28.47 -20.78 24.09
N VAL A 142 27.67 -21.76 23.66
CA VAL A 142 28.13 -22.91 22.89
C VAL A 142 28.68 -22.45 21.55
N VAL A 143 27.95 -21.57 20.85
CA VAL A 143 28.41 -20.99 19.58
C VAL A 143 29.71 -20.21 19.77
N ALA A 144 29.82 -19.40 20.82
CA ALA A 144 31.05 -18.66 21.12
C ALA A 144 32.24 -19.58 21.42
N ASN A 145 32.03 -20.65 22.20
CA ASN A 145 33.06 -21.63 22.53
C ASN A 145 33.50 -22.44 21.31
N PHE A 146 32.56 -22.84 20.45
CA PHE A 146 32.85 -23.48 19.16
C PHE A 146 33.64 -22.55 18.24
N ASN A 147 33.23 -21.28 18.12
CA ASN A 147 33.93 -20.29 17.31
C ASN A 147 35.37 -20.04 17.81
N LYS A 148 35.61 -20.14 19.12
CA LYS A 148 36.94 -20.07 19.76
C LYS A 148 37.79 -21.34 19.56
N GLY A 149 37.20 -22.44 19.11
CA GLY A 149 37.90 -23.72 18.93
C GLY A 149 38.27 -24.41 20.24
N ILE A 150 37.44 -24.26 21.28
CA ILE A 150 37.68 -24.93 22.56
C ILE A 150 37.53 -26.46 22.37
N PRO A 151 38.51 -27.28 22.78
CA PRO A 151 38.43 -28.74 22.67
C PRO A 151 37.22 -29.30 23.41
N GLY A 152 36.56 -30.31 22.82
CA GLY A 152 35.42 -31.01 23.43
C GLY A 152 34.05 -30.36 23.20
N ILE A 153 33.98 -29.16 22.60
CA ILE A 153 32.70 -28.57 22.17
C ILE A 153 32.22 -29.26 20.90
N LYS A 154 31.07 -29.93 20.98
CA LYS A 154 30.41 -30.53 19.82
C LYS A 154 29.89 -29.43 18.88
N GLY A 155 30.08 -29.65 17.58
CA GLY A 155 29.55 -28.77 16.53
C GLY A 155 28.06 -29.03 16.25
N PRO A 156 27.51 -28.42 15.19
CA PRO A 156 26.19 -28.80 14.70
C PRO A 156 26.15 -30.28 14.30
N GLU A 157 25.00 -30.93 14.45
CA GLU A 157 24.76 -32.33 14.12
C GLU A 157 23.55 -32.42 13.18
N ILE A 158 23.56 -33.35 12.20
CA ILE A 158 22.49 -33.40 11.18
C ILE A 158 21.12 -33.78 11.76
N GLY A 159 21.09 -34.72 12.72
CA GLY A 159 19.84 -35.19 13.34
C GLY A 159 19.19 -34.19 14.31
N ASN A 160 19.90 -33.11 14.64
CA ASN A 160 19.37 -32.00 15.45
C ASN A 160 20.03 -30.71 14.98
N LEU A 161 19.78 -30.37 13.71
CA LEU A 161 20.45 -29.26 13.05
C LEU A 161 20.01 -27.92 13.68
N MET A 162 20.88 -27.33 14.50
CA MET A 162 20.65 -26.01 15.09
C MET A 162 21.40 -24.94 14.29
N LEU A 163 20.74 -23.84 13.97
CA LEU A 163 21.31 -22.74 13.18
C LEU A 163 21.58 -21.53 14.07
N ASP A 164 22.76 -20.91 13.93
CA ASP A 164 23.08 -19.65 14.62
C ASP A 164 22.36 -18.49 13.92
N LEU A 165 21.11 -18.25 14.34
CA LEU A 165 20.27 -17.19 13.81
C LEU A 165 20.45 -15.85 14.53
N ALA A 166 20.99 -15.88 15.75
CA ALA A 166 21.23 -14.70 16.58
C ALA A 166 22.54 -13.98 16.23
N GLY A 167 23.54 -14.69 15.71
CA GLY A 167 24.84 -14.14 15.32
C GLY A 167 24.75 -13.00 14.30
N ARG A 168 25.73 -12.09 14.29
CA ARG A 168 25.76 -10.88 13.43
C ARG A 168 26.18 -11.14 11.97
N GLY A 169 26.21 -12.38 11.50
CA GLY A 169 26.57 -12.70 10.12
C GLY A 169 26.17 -14.11 9.69
N LEU A 170 26.18 -14.35 8.39
CA LEU A 170 25.93 -15.66 7.79
C LEU A 170 27.12 -16.61 7.97
N VAL A 171 28.31 -16.02 8.08
CA VAL A 171 29.61 -16.66 7.88
C VAL A 171 30.24 -17.06 9.23
N THR A 172 29.43 -17.34 10.26
CA THR A 172 29.95 -17.84 11.54
C THR A 172 30.54 -19.24 11.35
N ARG A 173 31.54 -19.64 12.16
CA ARG A 173 32.14 -20.99 12.00
C ARG A 173 31.08 -22.07 12.23
N TRP A 174 30.15 -21.82 13.15
CA TRP A 174 28.98 -22.66 13.38
C TRP A 174 28.14 -22.85 12.10
N ASN A 175 27.68 -21.76 11.47
CA ASN A 175 26.85 -21.84 10.28
C ASN A 175 27.60 -22.40 9.06
N LYS A 176 28.92 -22.19 8.94
CA LYS A 176 29.74 -22.86 7.92
C LYS A 176 29.78 -24.37 8.12
N ALA A 177 29.96 -24.83 9.36
CA ALA A 177 29.95 -26.25 9.68
C ALA A 177 28.55 -26.85 9.41
N ALA A 178 27.48 -26.14 9.78
CA ALA A 178 26.11 -26.54 9.48
C ALA A 178 25.84 -26.62 7.96
N SER A 179 26.31 -25.63 7.18
CA SER A 179 26.19 -25.60 5.72
C SER A 179 26.91 -26.78 5.06
N ALA A 180 28.12 -27.11 5.52
CA ALA A 180 28.87 -28.27 5.05
C ALA A 180 28.14 -29.59 5.36
N LEU A 181 27.73 -29.82 6.61
CA LEU A 181 26.98 -31.01 7.03
C LEU A 181 25.65 -31.14 6.28
N PHE A 182 24.94 -30.03 6.10
CA PHE A 182 23.72 -29.98 5.31
C PHE A 182 23.99 -30.42 3.87
N SER A 183 25.04 -29.92 3.22
CA SER A 183 25.36 -30.27 1.84
C SER A 183 25.77 -31.75 1.68
N GLU A 184 26.45 -32.32 2.67
CA GLU A 184 26.80 -33.75 2.69
C GLU A 184 25.54 -34.61 2.83
N ALA A 185 24.66 -34.27 3.77
CA ALA A 185 23.39 -34.98 3.98
C ALA A 185 22.45 -34.85 2.76
N PHE A 186 22.41 -33.67 2.15
CA PHE A 186 21.60 -33.42 0.95
C PHE A 186 22.02 -34.29 -0.23
N VAL A 187 23.33 -34.48 -0.43
CA VAL A 187 23.84 -35.39 -1.47
C VAL A 187 23.62 -36.86 -1.08
N ALA A 188 23.72 -37.20 0.20
CA ALA A 188 23.54 -38.57 0.69
C ALA A 188 22.10 -39.08 0.56
N GLU A 189 21.10 -38.20 0.57
CA GLU A 189 19.68 -38.55 0.40
C GLU A 189 19.40 -39.10 -1.02
N ASP A 190 20.20 -38.70 -2.03
CA ASP A 190 20.10 -39.15 -3.45
C ASP A 190 18.71 -38.93 -4.09
N VAL A 191 17.89 -38.04 -3.53
CA VAL A 191 16.56 -37.67 -4.06
C VAL A 191 16.64 -36.48 -5.03
N TYR A 192 17.67 -35.63 -4.92
CA TYR A 192 17.75 -34.35 -5.62
C TYR A 192 18.81 -34.37 -6.74
N GLU A 193 18.54 -33.70 -7.87
CA GLU A 193 19.42 -33.74 -9.06
C GLU A 193 20.80 -33.08 -8.84
N CYS A 194 20.90 -32.08 -7.95
CA CYS A 194 22.13 -31.34 -7.75
C CYS A 194 23.06 -32.05 -6.77
N THR A 195 24.22 -32.50 -7.25
CA THR A 195 25.27 -33.14 -6.42
C THR A 195 26.43 -32.20 -6.09
N ASN A 196 26.42 -30.97 -6.63
CA ASN A 196 27.49 -30.01 -6.42
C ASN A 196 27.35 -29.32 -5.04
N GLN A 197 28.10 -29.82 -4.06
CA GLN A 197 28.14 -29.28 -2.69
C GLN A 197 28.32 -27.77 -2.61
N LYS A 198 29.15 -27.15 -3.47
CA LYS A 198 29.36 -25.69 -3.44
C LYS A 198 28.09 -24.92 -3.80
N SER A 199 27.36 -25.40 -4.79
CA SER A 199 26.08 -24.80 -5.21
C SER A 199 25.02 -24.98 -4.12
N ILE A 200 24.99 -26.15 -3.48
CA ILE A 200 24.09 -26.45 -2.35
C ILE A 200 24.40 -25.52 -1.17
N CYS A 201 25.66 -25.38 -0.76
CA CYS A 201 26.05 -24.47 0.31
C CYS A 201 25.65 -23.01 0.00
N ALA A 202 25.85 -22.55 -1.24
CA ALA A 202 25.48 -21.19 -1.64
C ALA A 202 23.95 -20.97 -1.60
N ALA A 203 23.17 -21.98 -2.00
CA ALA A 203 21.70 -21.95 -1.89
C ALA A 203 21.26 -21.98 -0.41
N PHE A 204 21.89 -22.83 0.41
CA PHE A 204 21.66 -22.91 1.85
C PHE A 204 21.95 -21.58 2.54
N ASP A 205 23.10 -20.96 2.28
CA ASP A 205 23.50 -19.68 2.87
C ASP A 205 22.52 -18.55 2.51
N THR A 206 21.98 -18.57 1.28
CA THR A 206 20.93 -17.65 0.83
C THR A 206 19.65 -17.82 1.65
N TYR A 207 19.28 -19.06 1.94
CA TYR A 207 18.10 -19.34 2.74
C TYR A 207 18.33 -19.05 4.24
N LEU A 208 19.52 -19.35 4.76
CA LEU A 208 19.95 -19.00 6.11
C LEU A 208 19.86 -17.49 6.39
N ASP A 209 20.23 -16.64 5.42
CA ASP A 209 20.04 -15.18 5.52
C ASP A 209 18.56 -14.80 5.69
N THR A 210 17.69 -15.50 4.97
CA THR A 210 16.24 -15.32 5.10
C THR A 210 15.75 -15.74 6.48
N LEU A 211 16.24 -16.88 7.00
CA LEU A 211 15.93 -17.35 8.35
C LEU A 211 16.43 -16.38 9.43
N GLN A 212 17.66 -15.86 9.32
CA GLN A 212 18.21 -14.85 10.23
C GLN A 212 17.35 -13.58 10.24
N LYS A 213 16.92 -13.09 9.08
CA LYS A 213 16.04 -11.91 8.97
C LYS A 213 14.69 -12.17 9.64
N LYS A 214 14.07 -13.33 9.40
CA LYS A 214 12.80 -13.73 10.04
C LYS A 214 12.96 -13.85 11.54
N TYR A 215 14.01 -14.51 12.03
CA TYR A 215 14.29 -14.69 13.45
C TYR A 215 14.49 -13.34 14.16
N ARG A 216 15.34 -12.46 13.62
CA ARG A 216 15.57 -11.12 14.19
C ARG A 216 14.30 -10.26 14.16
N LYS A 217 13.45 -10.43 13.14
CA LYS A 217 12.15 -9.76 13.08
C LYS A 217 11.23 -10.27 14.19
N ALA A 218 11.11 -11.59 14.35
CA ALA A 218 10.30 -12.21 15.39
C ALA A 218 10.77 -11.83 16.81
N GLN A 219 12.08 -11.84 17.07
CA GLN A 219 12.68 -11.39 18.33
C GLN A 219 12.42 -9.91 18.62
N LYS A 220 12.42 -9.05 17.59
CA LYS A 220 12.02 -7.65 17.75
C LYS A 220 10.55 -7.57 18.07
N GLU A 221 9.70 -8.30 17.35
CA GLU A 221 8.24 -8.29 17.56
C GLU A 221 7.82 -8.85 18.92
N SER A 222 8.50 -9.86 19.45
CA SER A 222 8.23 -10.41 20.79
C SER A 222 8.60 -9.46 21.93
N ASN A 223 9.56 -8.56 21.69
CA ASN A 223 10.01 -7.58 22.68
C ASN A 223 9.20 -6.27 22.64
N LEU A 224 8.28 -6.12 21.68
CA LEU A 224 7.43 -4.94 21.57
C LEU A 224 6.17 -5.13 22.39
N SER A 225 5.71 -4.05 23.02
CA SER A 225 4.36 -4.01 23.54
C SER A 225 3.32 -4.15 22.41
N PRO A 226 2.11 -4.68 22.67
CA PRO A 226 1.05 -4.76 21.66
C PRO A 226 0.74 -3.41 20.99
N ALA A 227 0.84 -2.30 21.74
CA ALA A 227 0.64 -0.95 21.23
C ALA A 227 1.73 -0.53 20.22
N GLU A 228 3.00 -0.78 20.51
CA GLU A 228 4.11 -0.47 19.60
C GLU A 228 4.07 -1.35 18.34
N ALA A 229 3.73 -2.63 18.50
CA ALA A 229 3.56 -3.55 17.36
C ALA A 229 2.46 -3.07 16.40
N LEU A 230 1.33 -2.62 16.95
CA LEU A 230 0.24 -2.02 16.18
C LEU A 230 0.71 -0.74 15.47
N GLU A 231 1.42 0.14 16.17
CA GLU A 231 1.91 1.40 15.60
C GLU A 231 2.90 1.17 14.43
N ILE A 232 3.82 0.20 14.57
CA ILE A 232 4.74 -0.19 13.51
C ILE A 232 3.96 -0.73 12.31
N LYS A 233 2.96 -1.59 12.54
CA LYS A 233 2.11 -2.13 11.47
C LYS A 233 1.38 -1.01 10.73
N ASP A 234 0.82 -0.04 11.45
CA ASP A 234 0.14 1.10 10.86
C ASP A 234 1.08 2.06 10.14
N ARG A 235 2.30 2.24 10.65
CA ARG A 235 3.37 3.00 9.96
C ARG A 235 3.77 2.32 8.66
N MET A 236 3.90 0.99 8.65
CA MET A 236 4.19 0.23 7.43
C MET A 236 3.04 0.31 6.42
N LYS A 237 1.79 0.21 6.88
CA LYS A 237 0.60 0.40 6.03
C LYS A 237 0.57 1.80 5.41
N ARG A 238 0.82 2.86 6.21
CA ARG A 238 0.91 4.24 5.74
C ARG A 238 2.00 4.38 4.67
N ARG A 239 3.22 3.92 4.95
CA ARG A 239 4.33 3.95 3.99
C ARG A 239 4.02 3.20 2.70
N ALA A 240 3.34 2.06 2.78
CA ALA A 240 2.92 1.31 1.61
C ALA A 240 1.87 2.07 0.79
N ARG A 241 0.90 2.72 1.45
CA ARG A 241 -0.07 3.62 0.80
C ARG A 241 0.65 4.78 0.11
N ASP A 242 1.52 5.49 0.83
CA ASP A 242 2.30 6.62 0.29
C ASP A 242 3.11 6.19 -0.95
N GLY A 243 3.78 5.04 -0.88
CA GLY A 243 4.52 4.48 -2.00
C GLY A 243 3.64 4.19 -3.22
N ARG A 244 2.41 3.69 -3.03
CA ARG A 244 1.44 3.50 -4.11
C ARG A 244 0.98 4.83 -4.70
N THR A 245 0.65 5.81 -3.87
CA THR A 245 0.21 7.15 -4.32
C THR A 245 1.31 7.85 -5.12
N ILE A 246 2.56 7.82 -4.64
CA ILE A 246 3.73 8.33 -5.37
C ILE A 246 3.92 7.59 -6.69
N GLY A 247 3.83 6.26 -6.67
CA GLY A 247 3.97 5.42 -7.87
C GLY A 247 2.91 5.70 -8.92
N LEU A 248 1.65 5.88 -8.50
CA LEU A 248 0.53 6.21 -9.37
C LEU A 248 0.71 7.59 -10.02
N ARG A 249 1.03 8.62 -9.23
CA ARG A 249 1.37 9.94 -9.77
C ARG A 249 2.50 9.85 -10.80
N HIS A 250 3.57 9.12 -10.48
CA HIS A 250 4.69 8.97 -11.39
C HIS A 250 4.29 8.28 -12.70
N ARG A 251 3.40 7.28 -12.65
CA ARG A 251 2.84 6.65 -13.86
C ARG A 251 2.04 7.67 -14.68
N ARG A 252 1.05 8.32 -14.07
CA ARG A 252 0.17 9.29 -14.74
C ARG A 252 0.95 10.49 -15.32
N CYS A 253 1.66 11.22 -14.46
CA CYS A 253 2.30 12.47 -14.89
C CYS A 253 3.57 12.19 -15.69
N SER A 254 4.51 11.43 -15.13
CA SER A 254 5.85 11.33 -15.72
C SER A 254 5.96 10.28 -16.82
N LYS A 255 5.16 9.21 -16.78
CA LYS A 255 5.30 8.13 -17.77
C LYS A 255 4.24 8.17 -18.86
N ALA A 256 2.99 8.52 -18.53
CA ALA A 256 1.90 8.51 -19.50
C ALA A 256 1.96 9.72 -20.44
N LEU A 257 2.32 10.90 -19.95
CA LEU A 257 2.42 12.12 -20.76
C LEU A 257 3.73 12.26 -21.54
N LEU A 258 4.83 11.68 -21.02
CA LEU A 258 6.17 11.85 -21.61
C LEU A 258 6.26 11.54 -23.11
N PRO A 259 5.59 10.50 -23.66
CA PRO A 259 5.61 10.20 -25.08
C PRO A 259 4.92 11.24 -25.97
N TYR A 260 4.22 12.22 -25.38
CA TYR A 260 3.43 13.24 -26.08
C TYR A 260 3.95 14.65 -25.78
N CYS A 261 5.13 14.78 -25.15
CA CYS A 261 5.72 16.06 -24.77
C CYS A 261 6.27 16.86 -25.97
N GLU A 262 6.26 16.31 -27.18
CA GLU A 262 6.45 17.08 -28.42
C GLU A 262 5.28 18.03 -28.70
N ILE A 263 4.10 17.76 -28.14
CA ILE A 263 2.94 18.65 -28.22
C ILE A 263 3.09 19.76 -27.15
N PRO A 264 3.18 21.05 -27.52
CA PRO A 264 3.49 22.14 -26.58
C PRO A 264 2.54 22.23 -25.38
N GLU A 265 1.24 22.03 -25.61
CA GLU A 265 0.18 22.05 -24.59
C GLU A 265 0.39 20.94 -23.56
N VAL A 266 0.64 19.72 -24.04
CA VAL A 266 0.88 18.54 -23.20
C VAL A 266 2.18 18.69 -22.40
N ASN A 267 3.24 19.21 -23.01
CA ASN A 267 4.50 19.48 -22.30
C ASN A 267 4.32 20.52 -21.18
N THR A 268 3.53 21.57 -21.45
CA THR A 268 3.20 22.59 -20.45
C THR A 268 2.41 21.98 -19.29
N LEU A 269 1.39 21.17 -19.59
CA LEU A 269 0.61 20.46 -18.58
C LEU A 269 1.49 19.48 -17.79
N HIS A 270 2.34 18.69 -18.45
CA HIS A 270 3.26 17.76 -17.81
C HIS A 270 4.18 18.46 -16.79
N LYS A 271 4.78 19.60 -17.17
CA LYS A 271 5.59 20.42 -16.26
C LYS A 271 4.78 20.89 -15.05
N LYS A 272 3.56 21.42 -15.25
CA LYS A 272 2.71 21.89 -14.16
C LYS A 272 2.27 20.75 -13.23
N LEU A 273 1.84 19.61 -13.77
CA LEU A 273 1.48 18.41 -13.00
C LEU A 273 2.67 17.82 -12.23
N SER A 274 3.90 18.06 -12.68
CA SER A 274 5.11 17.63 -11.97
C SER A 274 5.37 18.38 -10.66
N HIS A 275 4.64 19.46 -10.38
CA HIS A 275 4.67 20.19 -9.12
C HIS A 275 3.49 19.86 -8.19
N ILE A 276 2.43 19.24 -8.71
CA ILE A 276 1.27 18.84 -7.91
C ILE A 276 1.65 17.68 -6.98
N PRO A 277 1.26 17.68 -5.69
CA PRO A 277 1.61 16.63 -4.74
C PRO A 277 0.92 15.28 -5.05
N PRO A 278 1.51 14.14 -4.66
CA PRO A 278 0.92 12.81 -4.84
C PRO A 278 -0.50 12.66 -4.30
N SER A 279 -0.81 13.24 -3.14
CA SER A 279 -2.13 13.18 -2.50
C SER A 279 -3.26 13.76 -3.36
N ALA A 280 -2.95 14.58 -4.36
CA ALA A 280 -3.98 15.15 -5.23
C ALA A 280 -4.50 14.18 -6.29
N PHE A 281 -3.76 13.11 -6.60
CA PHE A 281 -4.07 12.22 -7.72
C PHE A 281 -4.93 11.01 -7.33
N SER A 282 -4.84 10.49 -6.10
CA SER A 282 -5.70 9.35 -5.72
C SER A 282 -5.64 9.02 -4.24
N ASP A 283 -6.79 8.59 -3.74
CA ASP A 283 -7.00 7.94 -2.46
C ASP A 283 -7.53 6.52 -2.71
N ASP A 284 -6.80 5.73 -3.49
CA ASP A 284 -7.23 4.36 -3.80
C ASP A 284 -7.06 3.47 -2.58
N GLU A 285 -8.13 2.75 -2.26
CA GLU A 285 -8.07 1.67 -1.28
C GLU A 285 -7.99 0.31 -1.97
N LEU A 286 -7.31 -0.62 -1.31
CA LEU A 286 -7.20 -2.00 -1.75
C LEU A 286 -8.43 -2.76 -1.26
N GLU A 287 -9.18 -3.35 -2.19
CA GLU A 287 -10.30 -4.21 -1.88
C GLU A 287 -10.10 -5.58 -2.54
N VAL A 288 -10.43 -6.63 -1.80
CA VAL A 288 -10.41 -8.00 -2.32
C VAL A 288 -11.85 -8.37 -2.66
N VAL A 289 -12.14 -8.52 -3.94
CA VAL A 289 -13.46 -8.94 -4.46
C VAL A 289 -13.24 -10.27 -5.16
N ASP A 290 -13.98 -11.30 -4.76
CA ASP A 290 -13.87 -12.66 -5.33
C ASP A 290 -12.44 -13.25 -5.36
N GLY A 291 -11.62 -12.88 -4.36
CA GLY A 291 -10.22 -13.33 -4.26
C GLY A 291 -9.24 -12.56 -5.15
N GLU A 292 -9.72 -11.62 -5.97
CA GLU A 292 -8.90 -10.72 -6.77
C GLU A 292 -8.70 -9.37 -6.09
N ILE A 293 -7.51 -8.81 -6.25
CA ILE A 293 -7.16 -7.50 -5.68
C ILE A 293 -7.55 -6.41 -6.68
N HIS A 294 -8.51 -5.57 -6.28
CA HIS A 294 -8.94 -4.38 -7.01
C HIS A 294 -8.51 -3.11 -6.30
N TYR A 295 -8.24 -2.07 -7.07
CA TYR A 295 -8.12 -0.71 -6.53
C TYR A 295 -9.48 -0.03 -6.63
N VAL A 296 -10.00 0.41 -5.50
CA VAL A 296 -11.26 1.16 -5.47
C VAL A 296 -10.93 2.64 -5.44
N ILE A 297 -11.34 3.37 -6.48
CA ILE A 297 -11.16 4.81 -6.58
C ILE A 297 -12.19 5.47 -5.66
N ILE A 298 -11.71 6.03 -4.55
CA ILE A 298 -12.55 6.80 -3.64
C ILE A 298 -12.50 8.26 -4.07
N LYS A 299 -13.66 8.85 -4.34
CA LYS A 299 -13.79 10.27 -4.71
C LYS A 299 -13.71 11.14 -3.44
N PRO A 300 -12.73 12.05 -3.33
CA PRO A 300 -12.68 12.99 -2.21
C PRO A 300 -13.78 14.04 -2.31
N GLU A 301 -14.38 14.42 -1.19
CA GLU A 301 -15.42 15.46 -1.15
C GLU A 301 -14.92 16.82 -1.64
N TRP A 302 -13.64 17.08 -1.40
CA TRP A 302 -13.02 18.36 -1.73
C TRP A 302 -12.69 18.52 -3.22
N ARG A 303 -12.60 17.43 -3.97
CA ARG A 303 -12.08 17.42 -5.33
C ARG A 303 -13.18 17.75 -6.32
N ASP A 304 -12.88 18.63 -7.26
CA ASP A 304 -13.79 18.94 -8.36
C ASP A 304 -13.80 17.84 -9.45
N GLU A 305 -14.92 17.71 -10.14
CA GLU A 305 -15.16 16.63 -11.13
C GLU A 305 -14.21 16.68 -12.33
N HIS A 306 -13.80 17.86 -12.80
CA HIS A 306 -12.85 17.93 -13.92
C HIS A 306 -11.47 17.33 -13.58
N VAL A 307 -11.10 17.26 -12.29
CA VAL A 307 -9.86 16.59 -11.85
C VAL A 307 -10.01 15.07 -11.95
N ASP A 308 -11.22 14.54 -11.70
CA ASP A 308 -11.50 13.12 -11.91
C ASP A 308 -11.40 12.79 -13.40
N ASN A 309 -11.98 13.62 -14.28
CA ASN A 309 -11.88 13.42 -15.73
C ASN A 309 -10.43 13.50 -16.21
N LEU A 310 -9.62 14.45 -15.70
CA LEU A 310 -8.17 14.50 -15.92
C LEU A 310 -7.50 13.19 -15.52
N ASN A 311 -7.80 12.66 -14.34
CA ASN A 311 -7.23 11.39 -13.86
C ASN A 311 -7.62 10.21 -14.74
N GLU A 312 -8.84 10.17 -15.25
CA GLU A 312 -9.30 9.15 -16.20
C GLU A 312 -8.58 9.23 -17.54
N VAL A 313 -8.35 10.43 -18.08
CA VAL A 313 -7.53 10.63 -19.29
C VAL A 313 -6.13 10.05 -19.06
N LEU A 314 -5.49 10.41 -17.95
CA LEU A 314 -4.14 9.96 -17.61
C LEU A 314 -4.07 8.43 -17.43
N ASP A 315 -5.10 7.80 -16.87
CA ASP A 315 -5.19 6.35 -16.74
C ASP A 315 -5.35 5.66 -18.10
N GLY A 316 -6.17 6.23 -19.00
CA GLY A 316 -6.29 5.78 -20.39
C GLY A 316 -4.97 5.87 -21.15
N LEU A 317 -4.23 6.97 -20.98
CA LEU A 317 -2.90 7.13 -21.57
C LEU A 317 -1.86 6.14 -20.99
N ASP A 318 -1.84 5.90 -19.67
CA ASP A 318 -0.92 4.87 -19.11
C ASP A 318 -1.26 3.47 -19.63
N THR A 319 -2.56 3.17 -19.77
CA THR A 319 -3.06 1.90 -20.29
C THR A 319 -2.70 1.73 -21.76
N SER A 320 -2.81 2.77 -22.59
CA SER A 320 -2.43 2.73 -24.02
C SER A 320 -0.99 2.23 -24.24
N ARG A 321 -0.09 2.56 -23.31
CA ARG A 321 1.34 2.17 -23.38
C ARG A 321 1.57 0.69 -23.15
N ARG A 322 0.58 -0.02 -22.60
CA ARG A 322 0.57 -1.48 -22.42
C ARG A 322 0.18 -2.23 -23.68
N PHE A 323 -0.19 -1.54 -24.75
CA PHE A 323 -0.55 -2.13 -26.02
C PHE A 323 0.45 -1.76 -27.11
N GLN A 324 0.55 -2.63 -28.10
CA GLN A 324 1.21 -2.39 -29.38
C GLN A 324 0.27 -1.59 -30.30
N GLU A 325 0.76 -1.16 -31.44
CA GLU A 325 -0.02 -0.38 -32.41
C GLU A 325 -1.18 -1.18 -33.02
N ASP A 326 -1.03 -2.50 -33.12
CA ASP A 326 -2.05 -3.45 -33.57
C ASP A 326 -3.12 -3.75 -32.51
N GLY A 327 -3.01 -3.16 -31.32
CA GLY A 327 -3.94 -3.38 -30.21
C GLY A 327 -3.67 -4.67 -29.43
N THR A 328 -2.56 -5.36 -29.66
CA THR A 328 -2.16 -6.51 -28.84
C THR A 328 -1.44 -6.07 -27.56
N PRO A 329 -1.65 -6.73 -26.42
CA PRO A 329 -1.03 -6.36 -25.15
C PRO A 329 0.47 -6.72 -25.12
N LYS A 330 1.32 -5.76 -24.78
CA LYS A 330 2.77 -5.94 -24.55
C LYS A 330 3.04 -6.90 -23.40
N ALA A 331 4.23 -7.49 -23.38
CA ALA A 331 4.68 -8.32 -22.26
C ALA A 331 4.86 -7.50 -20.98
N GLY A 332 4.47 -8.08 -19.83
CA GLY A 332 4.59 -7.47 -18.51
C GLY A 332 3.29 -7.49 -17.72
N ALA A 333 3.37 -7.09 -16.46
CA ALA A 333 2.19 -6.99 -15.60
C ALA A 333 1.29 -5.83 -16.05
N PHE A 334 -0.01 -6.12 -16.21
CA PHE A 334 -1.04 -5.10 -16.42
C PHE A 334 -1.28 -4.32 -15.12
N PRO A 335 -1.68 -3.05 -15.20
CA PRO A 335 -2.23 -2.35 -14.05
C PRO A 335 -3.41 -3.14 -13.49
N HIS A 336 -3.51 -3.23 -12.16
CA HIS A 336 -4.72 -3.79 -11.54
C HIS A 336 -5.93 -2.92 -11.93
N PRO A 337 -7.10 -3.54 -12.15
CA PRO A 337 -8.34 -2.81 -12.41
C PRO A 337 -8.62 -1.78 -11.32
N ARG A 338 -9.01 -0.58 -11.76
CA ARG A 338 -9.41 0.52 -10.88
C ARG A 338 -10.91 0.70 -11.04
N ILE A 339 -11.67 0.54 -9.97
CA ILE A 339 -13.13 0.56 -10.00
C ILE A 339 -13.61 1.77 -9.20
N PRO A 340 -14.45 2.65 -9.76
CA PRO A 340 -15.02 3.75 -9.01
C PRO A 340 -15.87 3.22 -7.85
N SER A 341 -15.62 3.75 -6.66
CA SER A 341 -16.47 3.51 -5.50
C SER A 341 -17.84 4.14 -5.72
N THR A 342 -18.91 3.35 -5.60
CA THR A 342 -20.29 3.87 -5.64
C THR A 342 -20.77 4.36 -4.27
N THR A 343 -20.19 3.87 -3.17
CA THR A 343 -20.71 4.07 -1.82
C THR A 343 -19.76 4.83 -0.89
N ARG A 344 -18.45 4.69 -1.09
CA ARG A 344 -17.44 5.33 -0.24
C ARG A 344 -17.06 6.68 -0.81
N VAL A 345 -17.09 7.68 0.07
CA VAL A 345 -16.62 9.05 -0.17
C VAL A 345 -15.50 9.33 0.83
N TYR A 346 -14.42 9.96 0.38
CA TYR A 346 -13.31 10.32 1.27
C TYR A 346 -13.52 11.72 1.83
N SER A 347 -13.84 11.81 3.13
CA SER A 347 -14.08 13.07 3.86
C SER A 347 -12.82 13.63 4.54
N GLY A 348 -11.62 13.29 4.04
CA GLY A 348 -10.37 13.84 4.57
C GLY A 348 -10.13 15.29 4.15
N PRO A 349 -9.21 16.00 4.83
CA PRO A 349 -8.96 17.41 4.56
C PRO A 349 -8.38 17.62 3.15
N PRO A 350 -8.77 18.71 2.45
CA PRO A 350 -8.17 19.11 1.19
C PRO A 350 -6.66 19.34 1.32
N PRO A 351 -5.82 18.81 0.40
CA PRO A 351 -4.40 19.15 0.37
C PRO A 351 -4.20 20.65 0.09
N PRO A 352 -3.27 21.34 0.78
CA PRO A 352 -2.91 22.71 0.45
C PRO A 352 -2.04 22.78 -0.82
N GLY A 353 -1.94 23.97 -1.42
CA GLY A 353 -1.07 24.25 -2.57
C GLY A 353 -1.60 23.74 -3.91
N LEU A 354 -2.87 23.33 -4.01
CA LEU A 354 -3.45 22.92 -5.29
C LEU A 354 -3.99 24.13 -6.07
N PRO A 355 -4.13 24.01 -7.40
CA PRO A 355 -4.82 25.02 -8.20
C PRO A 355 -6.23 25.28 -7.67
N SER A 356 -6.65 26.55 -7.64
CA SER A 356 -7.94 26.93 -7.07
C SER A 356 -9.13 26.24 -7.76
N ASN A 357 -9.02 25.94 -9.05
CA ASN A 357 -10.06 25.21 -9.77
C ASN A 357 -10.19 23.76 -9.33
N TRP A 358 -9.17 23.12 -8.74
CA TRP A 358 -9.22 21.70 -8.33
C TRP A 358 -10.09 21.43 -7.10
N TYR A 359 -10.44 22.48 -6.36
CA TYR A 359 -11.33 22.39 -5.22
C TYR A 359 -12.78 22.58 -5.67
N LYS A 360 -13.67 21.76 -5.13
CA LYS A 360 -15.11 21.86 -5.40
C LYS A 360 -15.64 23.23 -4.95
N PRO A 361 -16.37 23.98 -5.80
CA PRO A 361 -16.87 25.32 -5.45
C PRO A 361 -17.72 25.35 -4.18
N SER A 362 -18.55 24.32 -3.96
CA SER A 362 -19.40 24.20 -2.76
C SER A 362 -18.58 24.09 -1.47
N LEU A 363 -17.43 23.41 -1.51
CA LEU A 363 -16.50 23.33 -0.38
C LEU A 363 -15.96 24.73 -0.08
N LEU A 364 -15.44 25.43 -1.10
CA LEU A 364 -14.87 26.76 -0.93
C LEU A 364 -15.90 27.76 -0.41
N GLN A 365 -17.15 27.69 -0.86
CA GLN A 365 -18.24 28.55 -0.37
C GLN A 365 -18.52 28.34 1.12
N GLY A 366 -18.43 27.10 1.62
CA GLY A 366 -18.64 26.76 3.03
C GLY A 366 -17.45 27.05 3.95
N MET A 367 -16.26 27.33 3.41
CA MET A 367 -15.05 27.57 4.19
C MET A 367 -14.92 29.03 4.66
N THR A 368 -14.39 29.21 5.88
CA THR A 368 -14.00 30.53 6.38
C THR A 368 -12.81 31.09 5.61
N GLU A 369 -12.66 32.42 5.55
CA GLU A 369 -11.54 33.06 4.86
C GLU A 369 -10.17 32.63 5.41
N THR A 370 -10.06 32.39 6.72
CA THR A 370 -8.84 31.83 7.34
C THR A 370 -8.54 30.44 6.80
N ALA A 371 -9.54 29.57 6.67
CA ALA A 371 -9.36 28.22 6.13
C ALA A 371 -8.96 28.25 4.65
N LYS A 372 -9.57 29.15 3.85
CA LYS A 372 -9.16 29.37 2.45
C LYS A 372 -7.71 29.84 2.33
N LYS A 373 -7.25 30.73 3.23
CA LYS A 373 -5.85 31.17 3.28
C LYS A 373 -4.90 30.02 3.62
N LEU A 374 -5.30 29.11 4.53
CA LEU A 374 -4.50 27.93 4.87
C LEU A 374 -4.37 26.92 3.72
N LEU A 375 -5.29 26.92 2.77
CA LEU A 375 -5.15 26.10 1.56
C LEU A 375 -4.03 26.57 0.65
N ASP A 376 -3.57 27.82 0.74
CA ASP A 376 -2.52 28.38 -0.13
C ASP A 376 -2.77 28.07 -1.63
N MET A 377 -4.00 28.30 -2.07
CA MET A 377 -4.46 27.91 -3.40
C MET A 377 -3.62 28.59 -4.48
N GLN A 378 -3.18 27.80 -5.44
CA GLN A 378 -2.42 28.28 -6.60
C GLN A 378 -3.38 28.82 -7.68
N PRO A 379 -2.87 29.60 -8.65
CA PRO A 379 -3.68 30.02 -9.80
C PRO A 379 -4.34 28.83 -10.52
N PRO A 380 -5.51 29.02 -11.15
CA PRO A 380 -6.19 27.96 -11.88
C PRO A 380 -5.28 27.28 -12.90
N LEU A 381 -5.37 25.96 -12.98
CA LEU A 381 -4.62 25.13 -13.92
C LEU A 381 -5.55 24.68 -15.04
N ASP A 382 -5.25 25.12 -16.27
CA ASP A 382 -5.86 24.55 -17.46
C ASP A 382 -5.40 23.09 -17.63
N CYS A 383 -6.38 22.18 -17.57
CA CYS A 383 -6.21 20.72 -17.68
C CYS A 383 -6.74 20.19 -19.01
N SER A 384 -6.95 21.05 -20.00
CA SER A 384 -7.38 20.65 -21.34
C SER A 384 -6.32 19.82 -22.05
N PHE A 385 -6.78 18.85 -22.85
CA PHE A 385 -5.93 18.06 -23.73
C PHE A 385 -6.31 18.31 -25.19
N PRO A 386 -5.33 18.23 -26.11
CA PRO A 386 -5.62 18.17 -27.54
C PRO A 386 -6.57 17.00 -27.88
N PRO A 387 -7.47 17.17 -28.87
CA PRO A 387 -8.39 16.12 -29.34
C PRO A 387 -7.74 14.76 -29.58
N GLU A 388 -6.52 14.74 -30.13
CA GLU A 388 -5.77 13.53 -30.44
C GLU A 388 -5.44 12.72 -29.18
N ILE A 389 -5.11 13.40 -28.09
CA ILE A 389 -4.79 12.77 -26.80
C ILE A 389 -6.05 12.21 -26.14
N LEU A 390 -7.16 12.96 -26.22
CA LEU A 390 -8.46 12.52 -25.71
C LEU A 390 -8.94 11.25 -26.44
N GLN A 391 -8.79 11.20 -27.77
CA GLN A 391 -9.11 10.01 -28.57
C GLN A 391 -8.27 8.80 -28.16
N ILE A 392 -6.96 8.98 -27.94
CA ILE A 392 -6.12 7.89 -27.46
C ILE A 392 -6.62 7.40 -26.10
N ALA A 393 -6.84 8.29 -25.14
CA ALA A 393 -7.31 7.91 -23.82
C ALA A 393 -8.68 7.19 -23.85
N ALA A 394 -9.64 7.73 -24.62
CA ALA A 394 -10.98 7.18 -24.78
C ALA A 394 -10.96 5.73 -25.27
N ARG A 395 -10.05 5.39 -26.20
CA ARG A 395 -9.90 4.01 -26.71
C ARG A 395 -9.57 2.99 -25.62
N PHE A 396 -8.92 3.41 -24.53
CA PHE A 396 -8.45 2.53 -23.47
C PHE A 396 -9.24 2.68 -22.15
N ARG A 397 -10.26 3.56 -22.06
CA ARG A 397 -11.03 3.82 -20.83
C ARG A 397 -11.69 2.55 -20.26
N GLY A 398 -12.14 1.64 -21.13
CA GLY A 398 -12.79 0.38 -20.74
C GLY A 398 -11.86 -0.81 -20.51
N VAL A 399 -10.56 -0.67 -20.73
CA VAL A 399 -9.60 -1.78 -20.68
C VAL A 399 -9.15 -2.03 -19.25
N LYS A 400 -9.51 -3.17 -18.67
CA LYS A 400 -9.21 -3.53 -17.27
C LYS A 400 -8.18 -4.64 -17.16
N SER A 401 -8.08 -5.48 -18.18
CA SER A 401 -7.26 -6.69 -18.20
C SER A 401 -6.49 -6.83 -19.52
N ARG A 402 -5.68 -7.88 -19.61
CA ARG A 402 -4.94 -8.24 -20.83
C ARG A 402 -5.86 -8.70 -21.95
N ASP A 403 -7.01 -9.26 -21.61
CA ASP A 403 -7.94 -9.88 -22.56
C ASP A 403 -8.92 -8.86 -23.15
N ASP A 404 -9.04 -7.69 -22.51
CA ASP A 404 -9.85 -6.59 -23.01
C ASP A 404 -9.20 -5.94 -24.24
N LYS A 405 -9.99 -5.79 -25.31
CA LYS A 405 -9.56 -5.10 -26.51
C LYS A 405 -9.87 -3.60 -26.41
N PRO A 406 -8.94 -2.72 -26.78
CA PRO A 406 -9.24 -1.30 -26.87
C PRO A 406 -10.27 -1.02 -27.96
N LEU A 407 -11.03 0.07 -27.80
CA LEU A 407 -12.00 0.49 -28.81
C LEU A 407 -11.30 0.82 -30.15
N GLY A 408 -12.00 0.54 -31.24
CA GLY A 408 -11.60 0.95 -32.58
C GLY A 408 -11.52 2.48 -32.70
N ARG A 409 -10.71 2.98 -33.65
CA ARG A 409 -10.53 4.43 -33.84
C ARG A 409 -11.79 5.12 -34.40
N GLU A 410 -12.62 4.37 -35.13
CA GLU A 410 -13.80 4.87 -35.83
C GLU A 410 -15.10 4.72 -35.01
N VAL A 411 -14.98 4.26 -33.76
CA VAL A 411 -16.11 4.09 -32.86
C VAL A 411 -16.65 5.48 -32.48
N PRO A 412 -17.97 5.75 -32.56
CA PRO A 412 -18.55 7.07 -32.32
C PRO A 412 -18.13 7.71 -30.99
N GLU A 413 -17.98 6.91 -29.94
CA GLU A 413 -17.52 7.33 -28.61
C GLU A 413 -16.10 7.91 -28.65
N VAL A 414 -15.23 7.39 -29.51
CA VAL A 414 -13.87 7.92 -29.71
C VAL A 414 -13.93 9.17 -30.60
N LEU A 415 -14.74 9.14 -31.65
CA LEU A 415 -14.90 10.25 -32.59
C LEU A 415 -15.54 11.49 -31.96
N ALA A 416 -16.34 11.34 -30.90
CA ALA A 416 -16.94 12.45 -30.15
C ALA A 416 -15.87 13.45 -29.65
N TYR A 417 -14.64 12.99 -29.41
CA TYR A 417 -13.52 13.82 -28.95
C TYR A 417 -12.75 14.51 -30.09
N THR A 418 -13.20 14.41 -31.35
CA THR A 418 -12.63 15.19 -32.47
C THR A 418 -13.03 16.66 -32.45
N ILE A 419 -14.08 17.00 -31.68
CA ILE A 419 -14.61 18.36 -31.60
C ILE A 419 -13.86 19.13 -30.50
N PRO A 420 -13.21 20.28 -30.82
CA PRO A 420 -12.56 21.11 -29.82
C PRO A 420 -13.53 21.54 -28.71
N GLY A 421 -13.09 21.45 -27.45
CA GLY A 421 -13.87 21.88 -26.28
C GLY A 421 -14.70 20.80 -25.60
N VAL A 422 -14.68 19.56 -26.10
CA VAL A 422 -15.31 18.41 -25.43
C VAL A 422 -14.38 17.87 -24.34
N SER A 423 -14.82 17.87 -23.08
CA SER A 423 -14.13 17.16 -21.99
C SER A 423 -14.54 15.69 -21.95
N LEU A 424 -13.61 14.82 -21.52
CA LEU A 424 -13.85 13.39 -21.28
C LEU A 424 -14.87 13.11 -20.18
#